data_AF-A0A1H5F3U8-F1
#
_entry.id   AF-A0A1H5F3U8-F1
#
_cell.length_a   1.000
_cell.length_b   1.000
_cell.length_c   1.000
_cell.angle_alpha   90.00
_cell.angle_beta   90.00
_cell.angle_gamma   90.00
#
_symmetry.space_group_name_H-M   'P 1'
#
loop_
_entity.id
_entity.type
_entity.pdbx_description
1 polymer ?
#
loop_
_entity_poly.entity_id
_entity_poly.type
_entity_poly.pdbx_seq_one_letter_code
_entity_poly.pdbx_strand_id
1 'polypeptide(L)'
;MGFLSTIKSIFGANNISGKSSNAGQTAAEISRMGLNDDGFSTLEFCATLQLRTPLEALNYHRVSHPSDGTPPPYEPAMANGIWIPVVAPAFAALRTGTTTASDIGPIPFDDTGYVSFLKIVRSIVEKRSSIDGRRRLLQEELTDDRWASYVSAHGGSDFLINRFFPPFVSTISGLSVETQDSMIAIGLTTPRLITEAADDTLLSLKGVGPAKLQTIRAACIASGNPDSTYTAASALNVSNIG
;
A
#
# COMPACT_ATOMS: atom_id res chain seq x y z
N MET A 1 -34.36 4.50 -6.82
CA MET A 1 -35.06 4.60 -5.51
C MET A 1 -35.34 3.19 -5.01
N GLY A 2 -34.94 2.88 -3.76
CA GLY A 2 -35.43 1.71 -3.02
C GLY A 2 -34.40 0.62 -2.72
N PHE A 3 -33.50 0.86 -1.76
CA PHE A 3 -32.67 -0.20 -1.13
C PHE A 3 -32.40 0.08 0.36
N LEU A 4 -33.41 0.60 1.09
CA LEU A 4 -33.35 0.88 2.53
C LEU A 4 -34.60 0.37 3.27
N SER A 5 -34.98 -0.90 3.10
CA SER A 5 -36.09 -1.49 3.88
C SER A 5 -35.79 -2.77 4.66
N THR A 6 -34.53 -3.22 4.78
CA THR A 6 -34.25 -4.57 5.32
C THR A 6 -33.37 -4.60 6.57
N ILE A 7 -33.32 -3.53 7.37
CA ILE A 7 -32.71 -3.58 8.72
C ILE A 7 -33.62 -2.87 9.74
N LYS A 8 -34.82 -3.41 9.94
CA LYS A 8 -35.69 -3.03 11.07
C LYS A 8 -36.26 -4.23 11.84
N SER A 9 -35.75 -5.44 11.60
CA SER A 9 -36.39 -6.68 12.07
C SER A 9 -35.63 -7.47 13.16
N ILE A 10 -34.52 -6.98 13.73
CA ILE A 10 -33.73 -7.78 14.70
C ILE A 10 -33.82 -7.29 16.15
N PHE A 11 -34.31 -6.08 16.43
CA PHE A 11 -34.58 -5.66 17.81
C PHE A 11 -36.07 -5.73 18.11
N GLY A 12 -36.46 -6.89 18.63
CA GLY A 12 -37.78 -7.18 19.15
C GLY A 12 -38.23 -6.14 20.17
N ALA A 13 -39.52 -5.82 20.07
CA ALA A 13 -40.26 -4.98 20.98
C ALA A 13 -40.17 -5.52 22.42
N ASN A 14 -39.42 -4.83 23.27
CA ASN A 14 -39.67 -4.82 24.71
C ASN A 14 -40.19 -3.43 25.08
N ASN A 15 -41.50 -3.36 25.28
CA ASN A 15 -42.19 -2.24 25.89
C ASN A 15 -41.71 -2.08 27.34
N ILE A 16 -40.75 -1.18 27.57
CA ILE A 16 -40.47 -0.63 28.90
C ILE A 16 -41.07 0.78 28.93
N SER A 17 -42.32 0.84 29.39
CA SER A 17 -42.99 2.07 29.82
C SER A 17 -42.36 2.56 31.13
N GLY A 18 -41.11 3.02 31.06
CA GLY A 18 -40.51 3.86 32.07
C GLY A 18 -40.37 5.26 31.48
N LYS A 19 -41.10 6.25 32.03
CA LYS A 19 -40.79 7.67 31.78
C LYS A 19 -39.39 7.93 32.33
N SER A 20 -38.37 7.74 31.48
CA SER A 20 -37.00 8.06 31.79
C SER A 20 -36.82 9.57 31.64
N SER A 21 -36.68 10.25 32.77
CA SER A 21 -36.17 11.61 32.87
C SER A 21 -34.74 11.78 32.31
N ASN A 22 -34.11 10.73 31.79
CA ASN A 22 -32.71 10.76 31.35
C ASN A 22 -32.53 11.21 29.90
N ALA A 23 -33.55 11.20 29.04
CA ALA A 23 -33.39 11.59 27.63
C ALA A 23 -32.91 13.06 27.47
N GLY A 24 -33.40 13.95 28.33
CA GLY A 24 -32.95 15.35 28.38
C GLY A 24 -31.58 15.54 29.04
N GLN A 25 -31.19 14.64 29.96
CA GLN A 25 -29.85 14.66 30.56
C GLN A 25 -28.80 14.13 29.58
N THR A 26 -29.09 13.06 28.84
CA THR A 26 -28.20 12.51 27.81
C THR A 26 -27.98 13.47 26.65
N ALA A 27 -29.02 14.17 26.16
CA ALA A 27 -28.86 15.14 25.09
C ALA A 27 -28.04 16.37 25.53
N ALA A 28 -28.28 16.86 26.75
CA ALA A 28 -27.50 17.96 27.32
C ALA A 28 -26.04 17.55 27.62
N GLU A 29 -25.79 16.31 28.03
CA GLU A 29 -24.44 15.76 28.20
C GLU A 29 -23.72 15.53 26.87
N ILE A 30 -24.41 15.02 25.84
CA ILE A 30 -23.89 14.86 24.47
C ILE A 30 -23.50 16.23 23.88
N SER A 31 -24.36 17.24 24.01
CA SER A 31 -24.02 18.62 23.61
C SER A 31 -22.90 19.24 24.45
N ARG A 32 -22.82 18.95 25.75
CA ARG A 32 -21.70 19.39 26.62
C ARG A 32 -20.37 18.74 26.26
N MET A 33 -20.41 17.51 25.73
CA MET A 33 -19.23 16.80 25.23
C MET A 33 -18.83 17.22 23.80
N GLY A 34 -19.60 18.11 23.16
CA GLY A 34 -19.32 18.60 21.80
C GLY A 34 -19.49 17.53 20.71
N LEU A 35 -20.26 16.48 20.99
CA LEU A 35 -20.52 15.39 20.05
C LEU A 35 -21.69 15.76 19.14
N ASN A 36 -21.64 15.33 17.88
CA ASN A 36 -22.78 15.42 16.97
C ASN A 36 -23.89 14.42 17.37
N ASP A 37 -25.01 14.43 16.65
CA ASP A 37 -26.15 13.51 16.89
C ASP A 37 -25.75 12.03 16.82
N ASP A 38 -24.63 11.70 16.18
CA ASP A 38 -24.07 10.35 16.06
C ASP A 38 -23.00 10.01 17.13
N GLY A 39 -22.72 10.92 18.07
CA GLY A 39 -21.85 10.66 19.22
C GLY A 39 -20.34 10.79 18.96
N PHE A 40 -19.92 11.46 17.88
CA PHE A 40 -18.52 11.80 17.61
C PHE A 40 -18.36 13.26 17.17
N SER A 41 -17.17 13.83 17.33
CA SER A 41 -16.89 15.23 16.96
C SER A 41 -15.80 15.39 15.92
N THR A 42 -15.06 14.30 15.63
CA THR A 42 -13.86 14.32 14.80
C THR A 42 -13.71 13.00 14.07
N LEU A 43 -13.26 13.05 12.83
CA LEU A 43 -12.79 11.92 12.04
C LEU A 43 -11.26 11.92 12.06
N GLU A 44 -10.64 10.75 12.04
CA GLU A 44 -9.20 10.57 11.91
C GLU A 44 -8.92 9.71 10.68
N PHE A 45 -7.96 10.12 9.86
CA PHE A 45 -7.59 9.32 8.70
C PHE A 45 -6.68 8.16 9.09
N CYS A 46 -7.10 6.94 8.75
CA CYS A 46 -6.34 5.72 8.96
C CYS A 46 -5.87 5.15 7.62
N ALA A 47 -4.64 5.49 7.24
CA ALA A 47 -3.97 4.88 6.08
C ALA A 47 -3.78 3.36 6.27
N THR A 48 -3.92 2.59 5.19
CA THR A 48 -3.49 1.19 5.17
C THR A 48 -1.96 1.12 5.20
N LEU A 49 -1.37 0.34 6.12
CA LEU A 49 0.09 0.31 6.31
C LEU A 49 0.74 -0.73 5.40
N GLN A 50 0.66 -0.51 4.08
CA GLN A 50 1.20 -1.42 3.07
C GLN A 50 2.28 -0.71 2.23
N LEU A 51 3.22 -1.45 1.65
CA LEU A 51 4.26 -0.93 0.75
C LEU A 51 3.68 -0.26 -0.51
N ARG A 52 2.45 -0.65 -0.89
CA ARG A 52 1.73 -0.06 -2.03
C ARG A 52 1.07 1.28 -1.70
N THR A 53 0.86 1.59 -0.43
CA THR A 53 0.17 2.81 0.00
C THR A 53 1.03 4.01 -0.38
N PRO A 54 0.48 5.00 -1.13
CA PRO A 54 1.26 6.12 -1.61
C PRO A 54 1.70 7.05 -0.47
N LEU A 55 2.79 7.77 -0.66
CA LEU A 55 3.33 8.71 0.32
C LEU A 55 2.29 9.73 0.76
N GLU A 56 1.49 10.23 -0.19
CA GLU A 56 0.41 11.17 0.09
C GLU A 56 -0.56 10.62 1.14
N ALA A 57 -1.08 9.40 0.95
CA ALA A 57 -1.96 8.77 1.92
C ALA A 57 -1.29 8.59 3.30
N LEU A 58 -0.02 8.14 3.30
CA LEU A 58 0.73 7.98 4.54
C LEU A 58 0.91 9.31 5.28
N ASN A 59 1.07 10.42 4.56
CA ASN A 59 1.18 11.75 5.16
C ASN A 59 -0.11 12.21 5.85
N TYR A 60 -1.26 11.73 5.38
CA TYR A 60 -2.54 11.97 6.05
C TYR A 60 -2.78 11.03 7.24
N HIS A 61 -2.00 9.96 7.46
CA HIS A 61 -2.25 9.03 8.55
C HIS A 61 -2.26 9.78 9.91
N ARG A 62 -3.35 9.61 10.67
CA ARG A 62 -3.72 10.30 11.91
C ARG A 62 -4.03 11.79 11.79
N VAL A 63 -4.21 12.33 10.58
CA VAL A 63 -4.78 13.67 10.42
C VAL A 63 -6.24 13.63 10.87
N SER A 64 -6.61 14.58 11.73
CA SER A 64 -7.97 14.75 12.21
C SER A 64 -8.73 15.77 11.37
N HIS A 65 -10.03 15.52 11.17
CA HIS A 65 -10.96 16.40 10.47
C HIS A 65 -12.23 16.58 11.31
N PRO A 66 -12.72 17.81 11.54
CA PRO A 66 -13.97 18.03 12.27
C PRO A 66 -15.17 17.32 11.62
N SER A 67 -16.09 16.79 12.42
CA SER A 67 -17.34 16.23 11.90
C SER A 67 -18.44 17.29 11.80
N ASP A 68 -18.18 18.34 11.04
CA ASP A 68 -19.08 19.50 10.86
C ASP A 68 -19.93 19.41 9.56
N GLY A 69 -19.91 18.25 8.90
CA GLY A 69 -20.58 18.01 7.63
C GLY A 69 -19.78 18.45 6.40
N THR A 70 -18.59 19.05 6.57
CA THR A 70 -17.68 19.30 5.45
C THR A 70 -16.94 18.02 5.06
N PRO A 71 -16.72 17.78 3.76
CA PRO A 71 -15.91 16.64 3.33
C PRO A 71 -14.46 16.80 3.79
N PRO A 72 -13.78 15.72 4.19
CA PRO A 72 -12.36 15.78 4.52
C PRO A 72 -11.52 16.27 3.33
N PRO A 73 -10.37 16.93 3.57
CA PRO A 73 -9.53 17.52 2.52
C PRO A 73 -8.82 16.49 1.63
N TYR A 74 -8.83 15.21 2.03
CA TYR A 74 -8.22 14.11 1.33
C TYR A 74 -9.23 13.00 1.07
N GLU A 75 -9.45 12.70 -0.21
CA GLU A 75 -10.29 11.61 -0.69
C GLU A 75 -9.41 10.45 -1.20
N PRO A 76 -9.00 9.54 -0.31
CA PRO A 76 -8.21 8.38 -0.72
C PRO A 76 -9.04 7.42 -1.54
N ALA A 77 -8.39 6.74 -2.48
CA ALA A 77 -8.89 5.43 -2.90
C ALA A 77 -9.01 4.53 -1.65
N MET A 78 -10.13 3.81 -1.49
CA MET A 78 -10.39 2.96 -0.32
C MET A 78 -9.26 1.96 -0.02
N ALA A 79 -8.49 1.57 -1.05
CA ALA A 79 -7.32 0.72 -0.92
C ALA A 79 -6.17 1.33 -0.08
N ASN A 80 -6.12 2.66 0.05
CA ASN A 80 -5.05 3.41 0.69
C ASN A 80 -5.39 3.87 2.11
N GLY A 81 -6.65 3.77 2.51
CA GLY A 81 -7.11 4.12 3.85
C GLY A 81 -8.55 4.61 3.89
N ILE A 82 -9.01 4.89 5.10
CA ILE A 82 -10.37 5.35 5.40
C ILE A 82 -10.36 6.40 6.50
N TRP A 83 -11.36 7.29 6.48
CA TRP A 83 -11.66 8.16 7.61
C TRP A 83 -12.49 7.40 8.63
N ILE A 84 -12.05 7.37 9.89
CA ILE A 84 -12.74 6.68 10.99
C ILE A 84 -13.18 7.68 12.05
N PRO A 85 -14.35 7.50 12.69
CA PRO A 85 -14.78 8.37 13.79
C PRO A 85 -13.85 8.21 15.00
N VAL A 86 -13.46 9.32 15.60
CA VAL A 86 -12.72 9.35 16.86
C VAL A 86 -13.71 9.30 18.00
N VAL A 87 -13.64 8.24 18.80
CA VAL A 87 -14.48 8.08 19.99
C VAL A 87 -14.10 9.10 21.07
N ALA A 88 -15.09 9.57 21.81
CA ALA A 88 -14.87 10.50 22.93
C ALA A 88 -13.92 9.89 23.98
N PRO A 89 -13.18 10.71 24.75
CA PRO A 89 -12.25 10.22 25.78
C PRO A 89 -12.85 9.23 26.79
N ALA A 90 -14.14 9.40 27.11
CA ALA A 90 -14.88 8.48 27.98
C ALA A 90 -14.92 7.03 27.45
N PHE A 91 -14.70 6.83 26.16
CA PHE A 91 -14.67 5.53 25.48
C PHE A 91 -13.27 5.15 24.98
N ALA A 92 -12.21 5.81 25.46
CA ALA A 92 -10.83 5.56 25.02
C ALA A 92 -10.40 4.08 25.18
N ALA A 93 -10.96 3.37 26.14
CA ALA A 93 -10.73 1.94 26.35
C ALA A 93 -11.07 1.08 25.12
N LEU A 94 -12.00 1.51 24.27
CA LEU A 94 -12.34 0.82 23.02
C LEU A 94 -11.23 0.90 21.96
N ARG A 95 -10.28 1.83 22.12
CA ARG A 95 -9.10 1.96 21.24
C ARG A 95 -7.89 1.20 21.77
N THR A 96 -7.89 0.80 23.04
CA THR A 96 -6.76 0.08 23.64
C THR A 96 -6.59 -1.29 22.97
N GLY A 97 -5.36 -1.60 22.56
CA GLY A 97 -5.05 -2.86 21.88
C GLY A 97 -5.51 -2.91 20.42
N THR A 98 -5.97 -1.79 19.85
CA THR A 98 -6.24 -1.73 18.41
C THR A 98 -4.94 -1.86 17.63
N THR A 99 -5.02 -2.57 16.50
CA THR A 99 -3.91 -2.75 15.57
C THR A 99 -4.34 -2.36 14.18
N THR A 100 -3.42 -1.85 13.39
CA THR A 100 -3.61 -1.58 11.97
C THR A 100 -3.04 -2.74 11.15
N ALA A 101 -3.79 -3.18 10.14
CA ALA A 101 -3.31 -4.21 9.22
C ALA A 101 -2.12 -3.70 8.40
N SER A 102 -1.10 -4.55 8.27
CA SER A 102 0.09 -4.26 7.48
C SER A 102 0.58 -5.48 6.70
N ASP A 103 1.51 -5.26 5.78
CA ASP A 103 2.16 -6.33 5.01
C ASP A 103 3.03 -7.26 5.87
N ILE A 104 3.39 -6.84 7.09
CA ILE A 104 4.21 -7.62 8.04
C ILE A 104 3.41 -8.11 9.27
N GLY A 105 2.08 -8.11 9.15
CA GLY A 105 1.17 -8.49 10.23
C GLY A 105 0.58 -7.29 10.98
N PRO A 106 -0.11 -7.53 12.12
CA PRO A 106 -0.73 -6.46 12.89
C PRO A 106 0.32 -5.52 13.51
N ILE A 107 0.17 -4.23 13.29
CA ILE A 107 1.02 -3.19 13.90
C ILE A 107 0.19 -2.46 14.97
N PRO A 108 0.70 -2.25 16.19
CA PRO A 108 0.01 -1.47 17.19
C PRO A 108 -0.44 -0.13 16.61
N PHE A 109 -1.70 0.26 16.87
CA PHE A 109 -2.27 1.46 16.25
C PHE A 109 -1.43 2.71 16.55
N ASP A 110 -0.78 2.76 17.70
CA ASP A 110 0.09 3.83 18.18
C ASP A 110 1.54 3.77 17.67
N ASP A 111 1.99 2.65 17.07
CA ASP A 111 3.35 2.51 16.52
C ASP A 111 3.59 3.48 15.35
N THR A 112 4.48 4.45 15.56
CA THR A 112 4.92 5.41 14.55
C THR A 112 6.15 4.96 13.77
N GLY A 113 6.84 3.92 14.23
CA GLY A 113 8.07 3.39 13.64
C GLY A 113 7.80 2.83 12.25
N TYR A 114 6.81 1.96 12.11
CA TYR A 114 6.49 1.36 10.82
C TYR A 114 5.91 2.38 9.83
N VAL A 115 5.10 3.33 10.30
CA VAL A 115 4.62 4.44 9.47
C VAL A 115 5.78 5.30 8.96
N SER A 116 6.77 5.60 9.82
CA SER A 116 7.98 6.33 9.44
C SER A 116 8.79 5.58 8.39
N PHE A 117 9.00 4.28 8.60
CA PHE A 117 9.66 3.40 7.64
C PHE A 117 8.98 3.46 6.26
N LEU A 118 7.65 3.27 6.21
CA LEU A 118 6.90 3.34 4.95
C LEU A 118 7.01 4.71 4.29
N LYS A 119 6.89 5.81 5.05
CA LYS A 119 7.02 7.18 4.51
C LYS A 119 8.38 7.39 3.86
N ILE A 120 9.46 6.94 4.49
CA ILE A 120 10.82 7.06 3.95
C ILE A 120 10.94 6.24 2.65
N VAL A 121 10.56 4.96 2.68
CA VAL A 121 10.59 4.08 1.49
C VAL A 121 9.80 4.72 0.34
N ARG A 122 8.57 5.18 0.59
CA ARG A 122 7.73 5.82 -0.42
C ARG A 122 8.31 7.15 -0.91
N SER A 123 8.92 7.95 -0.04
CA SER A 123 9.58 9.20 -0.44
C SER A 123 10.73 8.99 -1.41
N ILE A 124 11.48 7.89 -1.26
CA ILE A 124 12.55 7.51 -2.18
C ILE A 124 11.95 6.96 -3.48
N VAL A 125 10.99 6.04 -3.37
CA VAL A 125 10.38 5.38 -4.54
C VAL A 125 9.61 6.36 -5.42
N GLU A 126 8.90 7.32 -4.85
CA GLU A 126 8.09 8.29 -5.59
C GLU A 126 8.88 9.53 -6.05
N LYS A 127 10.16 9.64 -5.65
CA LYS A 127 11.02 10.77 -6.02
C LYS A 127 11.17 10.89 -7.54
N ARG A 128 11.06 12.10 -8.07
CA ARG A 128 11.35 12.39 -9.49
C ARG A 128 12.86 12.37 -9.75
N SER A 129 13.42 11.18 -9.94
CA SER A 129 14.84 10.94 -10.25
C SER A 129 15.01 9.63 -11.03
N SER A 130 16.23 9.34 -11.51
CA SER A 130 16.51 8.09 -12.24
C SER A 130 16.19 6.86 -11.41
N ILE A 131 15.86 5.74 -12.07
CA ILE A 131 15.59 4.46 -11.39
C ILE A 131 16.83 4.03 -10.58
N ASP A 132 18.02 4.09 -11.17
CA ASP A 132 19.26 3.74 -10.48
C ASP A 132 19.54 4.64 -9.27
N GLY A 133 19.24 5.93 -9.38
CA GLY A 133 19.37 6.88 -8.28
C GLY A 133 18.47 6.53 -7.11
N ARG A 134 17.19 6.20 -7.37
CA ARG A 134 16.24 5.76 -6.34
C ARG A 134 16.62 4.41 -5.75
N ARG A 135 17.03 3.46 -6.59
CA ARG A 135 17.47 2.11 -6.16
C ARG A 135 18.64 2.20 -5.19
N ARG A 136 19.65 3.01 -5.52
CA ARG A 136 20.81 3.26 -4.65
C ARG A 136 20.41 3.91 -3.32
N LEU A 137 19.61 4.99 -3.36
CA LEU A 137 19.13 5.64 -2.14
C LEU A 137 18.33 4.69 -1.25
N LEU A 138 17.47 3.87 -1.84
CA LEU A 138 16.70 2.88 -1.11
C LEU A 138 17.62 1.82 -0.49
N GLN A 139 18.62 1.35 -1.23
CA GLN A 139 19.60 0.40 -0.71
C GLN A 139 20.38 0.97 0.47
N GLU A 140 20.87 2.21 0.37
CA GLU A 140 21.56 2.92 1.45
C GLU A 140 20.64 3.03 2.68
N GLU A 141 19.40 3.49 2.51
CA GLU A 141 18.45 3.65 3.61
C GLU A 141 18.11 2.33 4.30
N LEU A 142 17.90 1.24 3.55
CA LEU A 142 17.56 -0.07 4.11
C LEU A 142 18.72 -0.75 4.87
N THR A 143 19.92 -0.17 4.89
CA THR A 143 21.03 -0.63 5.74
C THR A 143 21.02 -0.03 7.14
N ASP A 144 20.16 0.96 7.41
CA ASP A 144 20.03 1.56 8.73
C ASP A 144 19.43 0.55 9.74
N ASP A 145 20.15 0.30 10.84
CA ASP A 145 19.76 -0.65 11.88
C ASP A 145 18.37 -0.36 12.48
N ARG A 146 17.91 0.90 12.43
CA ARG A 146 16.57 1.30 12.89
C ARG A 146 15.46 0.59 12.10
N TRP A 147 15.74 0.16 10.87
CA TRP A 147 14.79 -0.53 10.00
C TRP A 147 14.97 -2.04 9.96
N ALA A 148 15.98 -2.60 10.62
CA ALA A 148 16.36 -4.01 10.50
C ALA A 148 15.21 -4.98 10.74
N SER A 149 14.37 -4.75 11.76
CA SER A 149 13.21 -5.60 12.06
C SER A 149 12.16 -5.56 10.94
N TYR A 150 11.84 -4.37 10.42
CA TYR A 150 10.87 -4.21 9.34
C TYR A 150 11.41 -4.77 8.01
N VAL A 151 12.68 -4.52 7.70
CA VAL A 151 13.37 -5.08 6.53
C VAL A 151 13.34 -6.60 6.57
N SER A 152 13.70 -7.20 7.72
CA SER A 152 13.67 -8.65 7.89
C SER A 152 12.26 -9.21 7.76
N ALA A 153 11.24 -8.54 8.31
CA ALA A 153 9.85 -8.98 8.23
C ALA A 153 9.31 -8.95 6.79
N HIS A 154 9.87 -8.12 5.92
CA HIS A 154 9.58 -8.09 4.48
C HIS A 154 10.40 -9.10 3.65
N GLY A 155 11.30 -9.87 4.26
CA GLY A 155 12.15 -10.81 3.52
C GLY A 155 13.49 -10.24 3.04
N GLY A 156 13.92 -9.10 3.59
CA GLY A 156 15.23 -8.51 3.36
C GLY A 156 15.25 -7.35 2.36
N SER A 157 16.38 -6.65 2.30
CA SER A 157 16.53 -5.44 1.46
C SER A 157 16.40 -5.75 -0.03
N ASP A 158 16.93 -6.88 -0.50
CA ASP A 158 16.83 -7.27 -1.91
C ASP A 158 15.38 -7.47 -2.35
N PHE A 159 14.55 -8.07 -1.48
CA PHE A 159 13.11 -8.20 -1.74
C PHE A 159 12.45 -6.83 -1.91
N LEU A 160 12.67 -5.92 -0.95
CA LEU A 160 12.09 -4.57 -0.98
C LEU A 160 12.55 -3.78 -2.20
N ILE A 161 13.84 -3.83 -2.54
CA ILE A 161 14.38 -3.13 -3.70
C ILE A 161 13.76 -3.70 -4.99
N ASN A 162 13.76 -5.02 -5.16
CA ASN A 162 13.21 -5.66 -6.36
C ASN A 162 11.69 -5.53 -6.46
N ARG A 163 10.98 -5.35 -5.32
CA ARG A 163 9.55 -5.07 -5.29
C ARG A 163 9.18 -3.76 -5.98
N PHE A 164 10.04 -2.74 -5.89
CA PHE A 164 9.84 -1.43 -6.51
C PHE A 164 10.61 -1.24 -7.81
N PHE A 165 11.78 -1.86 -7.91
CA PHE A 165 12.71 -1.74 -9.03
C PHE A 165 13.15 -3.13 -9.54
N PRO A 166 12.22 -3.95 -10.05
CA PRO A 166 12.57 -5.28 -10.53
C PRO A 166 13.54 -5.20 -11.73
N PRO A 167 14.46 -6.16 -11.88
CA PRO A 167 15.23 -6.32 -13.11
C PRO A 167 14.31 -6.35 -14.33
N PHE A 168 14.72 -5.74 -15.44
CA PHE A 168 13.92 -5.72 -16.66
C PHE A 168 13.55 -7.13 -17.12
N VAL A 169 14.52 -8.05 -17.11
CA VAL A 169 14.34 -9.45 -17.51
C VAL A 169 13.25 -10.15 -16.70
N SER A 170 13.13 -9.86 -15.40
CA SER A 170 12.09 -10.47 -14.55
C SER A 170 10.69 -9.91 -14.79
N THR A 171 10.56 -8.84 -15.57
CA THR A 171 9.24 -8.28 -15.96
C THR A 171 8.69 -8.84 -17.27
N ILE A 172 9.49 -9.65 -17.99
CA ILE A 172 9.06 -10.27 -19.24
C ILE A 172 8.15 -11.48 -18.92
N SER A 173 6.88 -11.36 -19.31
CA SER A 173 5.87 -12.40 -19.08
C SER A 173 6.26 -13.74 -19.71
N GLY A 174 6.02 -14.84 -18.99
CA GLY A 174 6.19 -16.20 -19.49
C GLY A 174 7.62 -16.74 -19.48
N LEU A 175 8.60 -15.99 -18.97
CA LEU A 175 9.95 -16.49 -18.71
C LEU A 175 10.02 -17.21 -17.36
N SER A 176 10.64 -18.39 -17.33
CA SER A 176 10.97 -19.05 -16.08
C SER A 176 12.16 -18.34 -15.41
N VAL A 177 12.30 -18.48 -14.09
CA VAL A 177 13.45 -17.95 -13.34
C VAL A 177 14.77 -18.46 -13.93
N GLU A 178 14.86 -19.75 -14.28
CA GLU A 178 16.06 -20.33 -14.93
C GLU A 178 16.44 -19.62 -16.25
N THR A 179 15.45 -19.26 -17.08
CA THR A 179 15.69 -18.50 -18.31
C THR A 179 16.14 -17.08 -18.01
N GLN A 180 15.52 -16.42 -17.02
CA GLN A 180 15.90 -15.06 -16.61
C GLN A 180 17.34 -15.01 -16.11
N ASP A 181 17.72 -15.95 -15.24
CA ASP A 181 19.09 -16.09 -14.72
C ASP A 181 20.09 -16.35 -15.84
N SER A 182 19.72 -17.20 -16.80
CA SER A 182 20.56 -17.48 -17.97
C SER A 182 20.80 -16.23 -18.81
N MET A 183 19.77 -15.41 -19.04
CA MET A 183 19.90 -14.13 -19.76
C MET A 183 20.83 -13.16 -19.01
N ILE A 184 20.66 -13.04 -17.69
CA ILE A 184 21.52 -12.18 -16.85
C ILE A 184 22.97 -12.67 -16.90
N ALA A 185 23.21 -13.98 -16.83
CA ALA A 185 24.55 -14.58 -16.83
C ALA A 185 25.32 -14.30 -18.12
N ILE A 186 24.64 -14.18 -19.26
CA ILE A 186 25.26 -13.83 -20.56
C ILE A 186 25.22 -12.31 -20.85
N GLY A 187 24.86 -11.49 -19.87
CA GLY A 187 24.88 -10.02 -19.97
C GLY A 187 23.67 -9.40 -20.68
N LEU A 188 22.61 -10.17 -20.95
CA LEU A 188 21.38 -9.67 -21.57
C LEU A 188 20.45 -9.04 -20.52
N THR A 189 20.87 -7.92 -19.94
CA THR A 189 20.22 -7.29 -18.77
C THR A 189 19.36 -6.08 -19.11
N THR A 190 19.52 -5.48 -20.29
CA THR A 190 18.78 -4.29 -20.72
C THR A 190 18.02 -4.55 -22.02
N PRO A 191 16.92 -3.81 -22.28
CA PRO A 191 16.18 -3.96 -23.54
C PRO A 191 17.04 -3.77 -24.79
N ARG A 192 18.00 -2.83 -24.78
CA ARG A 192 18.95 -2.60 -25.88
C ARG A 192 19.83 -3.82 -26.12
N LEU A 193 20.49 -4.33 -25.09
CA LEU A 193 21.37 -5.50 -25.21
C LEU A 193 20.60 -6.73 -25.71
N ILE A 194 19.37 -6.92 -25.21
CA ILE A 194 18.49 -7.98 -25.69
C ILE A 194 18.11 -7.74 -27.16
N THR A 195 17.74 -6.52 -27.54
CA THR A 195 17.37 -6.14 -28.92
C THR A 195 18.51 -6.37 -29.92
N GLU A 196 19.74 -6.05 -29.53
CA GLU A 196 20.93 -6.19 -30.35
C GLU A 196 21.45 -7.64 -30.43
N ALA A 197 21.09 -8.51 -29.47
CA ALA A 197 21.45 -9.92 -29.52
C ALA A 197 20.85 -10.62 -30.74
N ALA A 198 21.62 -11.51 -31.36
CA ALA A 198 21.13 -12.37 -32.45
C ALA A 198 20.02 -13.30 -31.94
N ASP A 199 19.06 -13.62 -32.82
CA ASP A 199 17.96 -14.54 -32.50
C ASP A 199 18.49 -15.92 -32.09
N ASP A 200 19.54 -16.42 -32.74
CA ASP A 200 20.18 -17.70 -32.40
C ASP A 200 20.70 -17.72 -30.95
N THR A 201 21.24 -16.60 -30.46
CA THR A 201 21.67 -16.47 -29.07
C THR A 201 20.49 -16.64 -28.11
N LEU A 202 19.37 -15.98 -28.38
CA LEU A 202 18.18 -16.07 -27.54
C LEU A 202 17.50 -17.44 -27.63
N LEU A 203 17.47 -18.06 -28.82
CA LEU A 203 16.91 -19.39 -29.03
C LEU A 203 17.78 -20.52 -28.45
N SER A 204 19.07 -20.26 -28.22
CA SER A 204 19.95 -21.21 -27.52
C SER A 204 19.61 -21.34 -26.02
N LEU A 205 18.89 -20.37 -25.45
CA LEU A 205 18.49 -20.40 -24.05
C LEU A 205 17.44 -21.47 -23.81
N LYS A 206 17.68 -22.32 -22.80
CA LYS A 206 16.75 -23.38 -22.42
C LYS A 206 15.37 -22.80 -22.13
N GLY A 207 14.36 -23.34 -22.81
CA GLY A 207 12.97 -22.96 -22.64
C GLY A 207 12.53 -21.75 -23.46
N VAL A 208 13.38 -21.18 -24.34
CA VAL A 208 13.02 -20.11 -25.28
C VAL A 208 12.78 -20.69 -26.67
N GLY A 209 11.52 -20.69 -27.11
CA GLY A 209 11.14 -20.99 -28.50
C GLY A 209 10.68 -19.74 -29.25
N PRO A 210 10.29 -19.85 -30.54
CA PRO A 210 9.91 -18.72 -31.39
C PRO A 210 8.82 -17.82 -30.77
N ALA A 211 7.81 -18.41 -30.12
CA ALA A 211 6.76 -17.65 -29.45
C ALA A 211 7.29 -16.80 -28.29
N LYS A 212 8.15 -17.38 -27.43
CA LYS A 212 8.76 -16.63 -26.32
C LYS A 212 9.76 -15.59 -26.81
N LEU A 213 10.50 -15.88 -27.87
CA LEU A 213 11.36 -14.89 -28.52
C LEU A 213 10.55 -13.66 -28.94
N GLN A 214 9.41 -13.84 -29.59
CA GLN A 214 8.52 -12.73 -29.94
C GLN A 214 8.05 -11.96 -28.69
N THR A 215 7.69 -12.65 -27.60
CA THR A 215 7.34 -12.00 -26.33
C THR A 215 8.49 -11.16 -25.76
N ILE A 216 9.72 -11.69 -25.77
CA ILE A 216 10.93 -10.98 -25.33
C ILE A 216 11.15 -9.72 -26.18
N ARG A 217 11.08 -9.84 -27.52
CA ARG A 217 11.25 -8.70 -28.45
C ARG A 217 10.17 -7.64 -28.23
N ALA A 218 8.91 -8.05 -28.08
CA ALA A 218 7.80 -7.15 -27.81
C ALA A 218 7.98 -6.39 -26.49
N ALA A 219 8.45 -7.06 -25.43
CA ALA A 219 8.75 -6.42 -24.15
C ALA A 219 9.88 -5.38 -24.27
N CYS A 220 10.90 -5.63 -25.10
CA CYS A 220 11.98 -4.66 -25.33
C CYS A 220 11.48 -3.41 -26.05
N ILE A 221 10.64 -3.57 -27.08
CA ILE A 221 10.03 -2.45 -27.82
C ILE A 221 9.11 -1.63 -26.91
N ALA A 222 8.36 -2.29 -26.03
CA ALA A 222 7.48 -1.63 -25.07
C ALA A 222 8.24 -0.93 -23.93
N SER A 223 9.55 -1.15 -23.79
CA SER A 223 10.33 -0.53 -22.73
C SER A 223 10.47 0.99 -22.98
N GLY A 224 10.09 1.79 -21.97
CA GLY A 224 10.25 3.25 -22.04
C GLY A 224 11.69 3.74 -21.84
N ASN A 225 12.62 2.84 -21.54
CA ASN A 225 14.04 3.14 -21.38
C ASN A 225 14.89 1.93 -21.83
N PRO A 226 15.50 1.98 -23.03
CA PRO A 226 16.20 0.82 -23.59
C PRO A 226 17.50 0.46 -22.85
N ASP A 227 18.00 1.37 -22.01
CA ASP A 227 19.31 1.27 -21.37
C ASP A 227 19.20 0.84 -19.91
N SER A 228 17.97 0.80 -19.37
CA SER A 228 17.74 0.52 -17.97
C SER A 228 17.82 -0.98 -17.69
N THR A 229 18.61 -1.35 -16.69
CA THR A 229 18.64 -2.74 -16.16
C THR A 229 17.41 -3.03 -15.30
N TYR A 230 16.76 -1.98 -14.77
CA TYR A 230 15.62 -2.09 -13.87
C TYR A 230 14.42 -1.34 -14.43
N THR A 231 13.22 -1.80 -14.11
CA THR A 231 11.99 -1.06 -14.43
C THR A 231 11.42 -0.46 -13.15
N ALA A 232 10.70 0.66 -13.25
CA ALA A 232 9.88 1.10 -12.15
C ALA A 232 8.63 0.21 -12.13
N ALA A 233 8.37 -0.48 -11.02
CA ALA A 233 7.09 -1.14 -10.85
C ALA A 233 6.01 -0.06 -10.93
N SER A 234 5.14 -0.12 -11.94
CA SER A 234 3.94 0.73 -11.97
C SER A 234 3.22 0.50 -10.64
N ALA A 235 3.04 1.58 -9.87
CA ALA A 235 2.17 1.53 -8.72
C ALA A 235 0.81 1.01 -9.23
N LEU A 236 0.44 -0.22 -8.82
CA LEU A 236 -0.80 -0.93 -9.18
C LEU A 236 -0.75 -1.74 -10.50
N ASN A 237 -0.29 -2.99 -10.40
CA ASN A 237 -0.94 -4.17 -11.03
C ASN A 237 -0.34 -5.45 -10.41
N VAL A 238 -0.41 -5.57 -9.08
CA VAL A 238 -0.12 -6.84 -8.41
C VAL A 238 -1.42 -7.61 -8.30
N SER A 239 -1.85 -8.15 -9.44
CA SER A 239 -2.91 -9.17 -9.49
C SER A 239 -2.34 -10.58 -9.56
N ASN A 240 -1.01 -10.75 -9.64
CA ASN A 240 -0.36 -12.04 -9.89
C ASN A 240 0.90 -12.23 -9.03
N ILE A 241 0.73 -12.32 -7.72
CA ILE A 241 1.63 -13.12 -6.88
C ILE A 241 0.71 -13.93 -5.97
N GLY A 242 0.43 -15.16 -6.40
CA GLY A 242 -0.19 -16.19 -5.58
C GLY A 242 0.85 -16.89 -4.72
#